data_AF-A0AA38HK12-F1
#
_entry.id   AF-A0AA38HK12-F1
#
_cell.length_a   1.000
_cell.length_b   1.000
_cell.length_c   1.000
_cell.angle_alpha   90.00
_cell.angle_beta   90.00
_cell.angle_gamma   90.00
#
_symmetry.space_group_name_H-M   'P 1'
#
loop_
_entity.id
_entity.type
_entity.pdbx_description
1 polymer ?
#
loop_
_entity_poly.entity_id
_entity_poly.type
_entity_poly.pdbx_seq_one_letter_code
_entity_poly.pdbx_strand_id
1 'polypeptide(L)'
;MSKADPGHPIRSQEEEIVVALDDFGLLLEYVPLVAVDSANKNKLLPLQISSGLFSKASTFTIRSDLLDCRIAICSPLVLELFVDNFDYDNIAHFIRGVLDDELNEYRIFTHILDNEYAARVSNHKTYEAISMDVLHRWTFPFVPDVILYNNSSYKYKRNNIYIDDEFPLIIFLQGKGCRLHNCYIYDNVHLGEHCTIEKGAILSHNVLLGAHVLVQEKAVLADTVTLPDNHVVAPYQRYYYDYETGHILVIIW
;
A
#
# COMPACT_ATOMS: atom_id res chain seq x y z
N MET A 1 -4.37 -4.76 14.96
CA MET A 1 -3.30 -5.24 14.06
C MET A 1 -3.83 -6.39 13.23
N SER A 2 -3.29 -6.61 12.04
CA SER A 2 -3.66 -7.76 11.19
C SER A 2 -2.48 -8.72 11.08
N LYS A 3 -2.75 -10.02 10.99
CA LYS A 3 -1.69 -11.01 10.81
C LYS A 3 -1.21 -11.00 9.35
N ALA A 4 0.10 -10.84 9.17
CA ALA A 4 0.76 -10.91 7.88
C ALA A 4 2.23 -11.27 8.09
N ASP A 5 2.69 -12.38 7.51
CA ASP A 5 4.06 -12.84 7.70
C ASP A 5 5.09 -11.84 7.14
N PRO A 6 6.30 -11.77 7.72
CA PRO A 6 7.39 -10.96 7.17
C PRO A 6 7.62 -11.23 5.68
N GLY A 7 7.76 -10.17 4.90
CA GLY A 7 7.90 -10.25 3.44
C GLY A 7 6.58 -10.30 2.66
N HIS A 8 5.42 -10.35 3.34
CA HIS A 8 4.13 -10.21 2.66
C HIS A 8 4.06 -8.88 1.87
N PRO A 9 3.52 -8.84 0.64
CA PRO A 9 3.56 -7.66 -0.23
C PRO A 9 2.97 -6.38 0.38
N ILE A 10 1.94 -6.50 1.21
CA ILE A 10 1.29 -5.38 1.92
C ILE A 10 2.14 -4.79 3.05
N ARG A 11 3.21 -5.47 3.47
CA ARG A 11 4.13 -4.97 4.49
C ARG A 11 5.20 -4.08 3.86
N SER A 12 5.21 -2.82 4.26
CA SER A 12 6.28 -1.90 3.92
C SER A 12 7.50 -2.14 4.82
N GLN A 13 8.70 -2.16 4.22
CA GLN A 13 9.95 -2.23 4.99
C GLN A 13 10.16 -1.02 5.90
N GLU A 14 9.56 0.12 5.55
CA GLU A 14 9.65 1.38 6.30
C GLU A 14 8.78 1.37 7.58
N GLU A 15 7.84 0.43 7.66
CA GLU A 15 6.82 0.39 8.73
C GLU A 15 6.78 -1.00 9.40
N GLU A 16 7.87 -1.76 9.28
CA GLU A 16 8.03 -3.03 9.98
C GLU A 16 8.07 -2.81 11.50
N ILE A 17 7.41 -3.68 12.24
CA ILE A 17 7.33 -3.61 13.70
C ILE A 17 7.52 -4.98 14.33
N VAL A 18 8.03 -4.99 15.55
CA VAL A 18 7.99 -6.11 16.48
C VAL A 18 7.27 -5.66 17.73
N VAL A 19 6.39 -6.52 18.26
CA VAL A 19 5.65 -6.23 19.49
C VAL A 19 5.79 -7.37 20.48
N ALA A 20 5.76 -7.03 21.77
CA ALA A 20 5.59 -8.00 22.85
C ALA A 20 4.17 -7.88 23.41
N LEU A 21 3.47 -9.02 23.48
CA LEU A 21 2.10 -9.11 23.97
C LEU A 21 1.99 -10.13 25.10
N ASP A 22 1.16 -9.86 26.10
CA ASP A 22 0.75 -10.90 27.06
C ASP A 22 -0.32 -11.85 26.47
N ASP A 23 -0.76 -12.82 27.26
CA ASP A 23 -1.77 -13.81 26.86
C ASP A 23 -3.17 -13.20 26.65
N PHE A 24 -3.41 -11.97 27.11
CA PHE A 24 -4.67 -11.24 27.00
C PHE A 24 -4.63 -10.14 25.93
N GLY A 25 -3.51 -10.00 25.20
CA GLY A 25 -3.31 -8.98 24.17
C GLY A 25 -2.90 -7.61 24.70
N LEU A 26 -2.50 -7.49 25.97
CA LEU A 26 -1.87 -6.28 26.49
C LEU A 26 -0.56 -6.03 25.74
N LEU A 27 -0.39 -4.83 25.21
CA LEU A 27 0.84 -4.40 24.57
C LEU A 27 1.86 -4.05 25.63
N LEU A 28 2.98 -4.77 25.65
CA LEU A 28 4.05 -4.59 26.62
C LEU A 28 5.24 -3.82 26.04
N GLU A 29 5.49 -4.00 24.75
CA GLU A 29 6.57 -3.33 24.03
C GLU A 29 6.22 -3.16 22.54
N TYR A 30 6.61 -2.02 21.96
CA TYR A 30 6.36 -1.67 20.56
C TYR A 30 7.65 -1.15 19.90
N VAL A 31 8.24 -1.97 19.04
CA VAL A 31 9.55 -1.74 18.43
C VAL A 31 9.45 -1.63 16.91
N PRO A 32 9.35 -0.41 16.37
CA PRO A 32 9.55 -0.14 14.95
C PRO A 32 10.96 -0.53 14.49
N LEU A 33 11.00 -1.39 13.48
CA LEU A 33 12.21 -1.78 12.81
C LEU A 33 12.52 -0.72 11.77
N VAL A 34 13.41 0.23 12.10
CA VAL A 34 13.99 1.10 11.08
C VAL A 34 14.87 0.21 10.21
N ALA A 35 14.34 -0.09 9.02
CA ALA A 35 15.07 -0.84 8.03
C ALA A 35 16.31 -0.01 7.63
N VAL A 36 17.47 -0.52 8.06
CA VAL A 36 18.78 -0.24 7.47
C VAL A 36 19.52 0.98 8.02
N ASP A 37 20.76 0.75 8.47
CA ASP A 37 21.76 1.79 8.71
C ASP A 37 21.99 2.55 7.38
N SER A 38 21.67 3.84 7.34
CA SER A 38 21.83 4.69 6.15
C SER A 38 23.25 4.62 5.55
N ALA A 39 24.25 4.24 6.34
CA ALA A 39 25.63 4.07 5.91
C ALA A 39 25.97 2.65 5.39
N ASN A 40 25.22 1.61 5.76
CA ASN A 40 25.57 0.24 5.36
C ASN A 40 24.35 -0.68 5.19
N LYS A 41 23.91 -0.81 3.93
CA LYS A 41 22.69 -1.55 3.56
C LYS A 41 22.67 -3.04 3.92
N ASN A 42 23.82 -3.61 4.25
CA ASN A 42 23.98 -5.05 4.51
C ASN A 42 24.13 -5.41 6.00
N LYS A 43 24.08 -4.45 6.92
CA LYS A 43 24.19 -4.73 8.36
C LYS A 43 22.80 -4.80 8.98
N LEU A 44 22.38 -6.01 9.35
CA LEU A 44 21.20 -6.21 10.19
C LEU A 44 21.48 -5.60 11.56
N LEU A 45 20.66 -4.64 11.99
CA LEU A 45 20.71 -4.14 13.35
C LEU A 45 20.10 -5.21 14.28
N PRO A 46 20.76 -5.57 15.39
CA PRO A 46 20.21 -6.52 16.34
C PRO A 46 18.93 -5.93 16.95
N LEU A 47 17.86 -6.71 16.98
CA LEU A 47 16.63 -6.36 17.68
C LEU A 47 16.96 -6.08 19.16
N GLN A 48 16.66 -4.86 19.61
CA GLN A 48 16.78 -4.48 21.01
C GLN A 48 15.40 -4.61 21.65
N ILE A 49 15.32 -5.41 22.71
CA ILE A 49 14.12 -5.59 23.54
C ILE A 49 14.50 -5.21 24.96
N SER A 50 13.65 -4.43 25.63
CA SER A 50 13.90 -3.98 26.99
C SER A 50 13.88 -5.15 27.98
N SER A 51 14.89 -5.24 28.85
CA SER A 51 14.89 -6.20 29.95
C SER A 51 13.77 -5.95 30.96
N GLY A 52 13.18 -4.74 30.97
CA GLY A 52 12.00 -4.42 31.79
C GLY A 52 10.76 -5.23 31.40
N LEU A 53 10.74 -5.89 30.25
CA LEU A 53 9.64 -6.75 29.84
C LEU A 53 9.39 -7.90 30.85
N PHE A 54 10.46 -8.45 31.44
CA PHE A 54 10.39 -9.56 32.41
C PHE A 54 9.80 -9.14 33.76
N SER A 55 9.80 -7.85 34.10
CA SER A 55 9.13 -7.35 35.30
C SER A 55 7.67 -7.00 35.04
N LYS A 56 7.30 -6.67 33.78
CA LYS A 56 5.94 -6.30 33.39
C LYS A 56 4.98 -7.49 33.28
N ALA A 57 5.46 -8.66 32.83
CA ALA A 57 4.62 -9.85 32.67
C ALA A 57 5.38 -11.16 32.93
N SER A 58 4.68 -12.15 33.48
CA SER A 58 5.24 -13.50 33.71
C SER A 58 5.29 -14.35 32.44
N THR A 59 4.35 -14.13 31.52
CA THR A 59 4.26 -14.77 30.21
C THR A 59 4.02 -13.69 29.17
N PHE A 60 4.76 -13.76 28.06
CA PHE A 60 4.55 -12.89 26.91
C PHE A 60 5.07 -13.56 25.63
N THR A 61 4.57 -13.10 24.49
CA THR A 61 4.97 -13.54 23.16
C THR A 61 5.52 -12.35 22.39
N ILE A 62 6.70 -12.54 21.79
CA ILE A 62 7.29 -11.58 20.85
C ILE A 62 6.79 -11.95 19.45
N ARG A 63 6.19 -10.99 18.74
CA ARG A 63 5.59 -11.19 17.42
C ARG A 63 6.18 -10.24 16.38
N SER A 64 6.62 -10.83 15.27
CA SER A 64 7.07 -10.13 14.06
C SER A 64 6.14 -10.38 12.85
N ASP A 65 5.06 -11.13 13.04
CA ASP A 65 4.09 -11.53 12.01
C ASP A 65 2.84 -10.65 12.00
N LEU A 66 2.92 -9.46 12.60
CA LEU A 66 1.80 -8.52 12.72
C LEU A 66 2.03 -7.26 11.90
N LEU A 67 1.04 -6.87 11.11
CA LEU A 67 0.96 -5.62 10.38
C LEU A 67 0.20 -4.60 11.23
N ASP A 68 0.81 -3.43 11.43
CA ASP A 68 0.13 -2.29 12.02
C ASP A 68 -0.77 -1.61 11.00
N CYS A 69 -2.06 -1.94 11.05
CA CYS A 69 -3.08 -1.34 10.19
C CYS A 69 -3.40 0.13 10.55
N ARG A 70 -2.82 0.68 11.64
CA ARG A 70 -3.05 2.06 12.10
C ARG A 70 -4.52 2.42 12.33
N ILE A 71 -5.29 1.44 12.77
CA ILE A 71 -6.66 1.62 13.26
C ILE A 71 -6.61 1.45 14.77
N ALA A 72 -6.70 2.56 15.51
CA ALA A 72 -6.70 2.59 16.96
C ALA A 72 -8.09 3.00 17.48
N ILE A 73 -8.59 2.27 18.48
CA ILE A 73 -9.81 2.64 19.21
C ILE A 73 -9.36 3.28 20.51
N CYS A 74 -9.59 4.60 20.62
CA CYS A 74 -9.04 5.41 21.70
C CYS A 74 -10.14 5.85 22.67
N SER A 75 -9.78 5.89 23.96
CA SER A 75 -10.52 6.67 24.96
C SER A 75 -10.30 8.17 24.72
N PRO A 76 -11.26 9.05 25.11
CA PRO A 76 -11.05 10.50 25.07
C PRO A 76 -9.78 10.98 25.80
N LEU A 77 -9.35 10.24 26.83
CA LEU A 77 -8.10 10.46 27.59
C LEU A 77 -6.85 10.54 26.70
N VAL A 78 -6.84 9.88 25.54
CA VAL A 78 -5.69 9.94 24.62
C VAL A 78 -5.45 11.37 24.16
N LEU A 79 -6.50 12.16 23.91
CA LEU A 79 -6.35 13.55 23.48
C LEU A 79 -5.74 14.42 24.58
N GLU A 80 -6.10 14.17 25.84
CA GLU A 80 -5.52 14.88 26.99
C GLU A 80 -4.01 14.60 27.09
N LEU A 81 -3.60 13.35 26.92
CA LEU A 81 -2.19 12.96 26.93
C LEU A 81 -1.37 13.61 25.79
N PHE A 82 -1.96 13.78 24.60
CA PHE A 82 -1.31 14.50 23.51
C PHE A 82 -1.18 16.01 23.80
N VAL A 83 -2.10 16.60 24.58
CA VAL A 83 -2.00 18.01 24.98
C VAL A 83 -0.92 18.20 26.04
N ASP A 84 -0.82 17.27 26.98
CA ASP A 84 0.15 17.35 28.09
C ASP A 84 1.58 17.00 27.64
N ASN A 85 1.75 16.14 26.62
CA ASN A 85 3.05 15.70 26.10
C ASN A 85 3.29 16.26 24.69
N PHE A 86 4.02 17.37 24.62
CA PHE A 86 4.25 18.11 23.36
C PHE A 86 5.19 17.40 22.38
N ASP A 87 5.89 16.35 22.79
CA ASP A 87 6.85 15.55 22.01
C ASP A 87 6.20 14.36 21.28
N TYR A 88 4.91 14.11 21.52
CA TYR A 88 4.15 13.10 20.80
C TYR A 88 3.76 13.57 19.40
N ASP A 89 4.66 13.40 18.43
CA ASP A 89 4.40 13.77 17.03
C ASP A 89 3.39 12.85 16.31
N ASN A 90 3.32 11.58 16.72
CA ASN A 90 2.49 10.57 16.06
C ASN A 90 2.08 9.45 17.03
N ILE A 91 1.15 8.60 16.60
CA ILE A 91 0.62 7.51 17.43
C ILE A 91 1.70 6.51 17.88
N ALA A 92 2.76 6.31 17.10
CA ALA A 92 3.87 5.43 17.49
C ALA A 92 4.71 6.06 18.61
N HIS A 93 4.92 7.38 18.60
CA HIS A 93 5.56 8.09 19.71
C HIS A 93 4.69 8.02 20.97
N PHE A 94 3.39 8.25 20.85
CA PHE A 94 2.43 8.09 21.95
C PHE A 94 2.48 6.68 22.54
N ILE A 95 2.41 5.62 21.72
CA ILE A 95 2.46 4.23 22.20
C ILE A 95 3.75 3.99 22.99
N ARG A 96 4.91 4.38 22.45
CA ARG A 96 6.19 4.20 23.16
C ARG A 96 6.23 5.01 24.46
N GLY A 97 5.82 6.27 24.43
CA GLY A 97 5.79 7.14 25.61
C GLY A 97 4.94 6.56 26.74
N VAL A 98 3.75 6.05 26.43
CA VAL A 98 2.87 5.38 27.41
C VAL A 98 3.48 4.06 27.92
N LEU A 99 4.20 3.31 27.09
CA LEU A 99 4.83 2.05 27.50
C LEU A 99 6.11 2.25 28.32
N ASP A 100 6.83 3.35 28.08
CA ASP A 100 8.10 3.69 28.76
C ASP A 100 7.86 4.41 30.10
N ASP A 101 6.72 5.07 30.26
CA ASP A 101 6.35 5.75 31.50
C ASP A 101 5.88 4.76 32.57
N GLU A 102 6.81 4.37 33.45
CA GLU A 102 6.55 3.47 34.58
C GLU A 102 5.59 4.04 35.64
N LEU A 103 5.35 5.36 35.63
CA LEU A 103 4.43 6.01 36.55
C LEU A 103 2.99 6.00 36.01
N ASN A 104 2.81 5.70 34.74
CA ASN A 104 1.50 5.74 34.10
C ASN A 104 0.73 4.44 34.28
N GLU A 105 -0.55 4.56 34.63
CA GLU A 105 -1.43 3.40 34.81
C GLU A 105 -2.18 3.01 33.52
N TYR A 106 -1.96 3.74 32.42
CA TYR A 106 -2.63 3.48 31.16
C TYR A 106 -2.16 2.19 30.50
N ARG A 107 -3.11 1.48 29.90
CA ARG A 107 -2.88 0.19 29.24
C ARG A 107 -3.34 0.26 27.79
N ILE A 108 -2.49 -0.23 26.91
CA ILE A 108 -2.79 -0.33 25.48
C ILE A 108 -3.04 -1.80 25.16
N PHE A 109 -4.19 -2.11 24.59
CA PHE A 109 -4.55 -3.48 24.19
C PHE A 109 -4.48 -3.63 22.67
N THR A 110 -4.06 -4.80 22.22
CA THR A 110 -3.95 -5.15 20.81
C THR A 110 -5.01 -6.19 20.47
N HIS A 111 -5.89 -5.84 19.52
CA HIS A 111 -6.75 -6.82 18.85
C HIS A 111 -6.09 -7.28 17.55
N ILE A 112 -6.01 -8.60 17.35
CA ILE A 112 -5.37 -9.21 16.18
C ILE A 112 -6.44 -9.81 15.27
N LEU A 113 -6.49 -9.33 14.04
CA LEU A 113 -7.32 -9.87 12.97
C LEU A 113 -6.56 -11.02 12.28
N ASP A 114 -7.18 -12.19 12.19
CA ASP A 114 -6.60 -13.41 11.59
C ASP A 114 -7.30 -13.78 10.27
N ASN A 115 -8.58 -13.46 10.11
CA ASN A 115 -9.37 -13.82 8.92
C ASN A 115 -9.96 -12.62 8.17
N GLU A 116 -9.80 -11.41 8.72
CA GLU A 116 -10.29 -10.17 8.16
C GLU A 116 -9.16 -9.38 7.49
N TYR A 117 -9.50 -8.65 6.43
CA TYR A 117 -8.56 -7.78 5.75
C TYR A 117 -8.49 -6.41 6.41
N ALA A 118 -7.31 -6.01 6.86
CA ALA A 118 -7.03 -4.64 7.30
C ALA A 118 -5.59 -4.25 6.97
N ALA A 119 -5.43 -3.30 6.06
CA ALA A 119 -4.15 -2.75 5.65
C ALA A 119 -4.30 -1.25 5.37
N ARG A 120 -3.16 -0.53 5.32
CA ARG A 120 -3.11 0.89 5.00
C ARG A 120 -2.10 1.13 3.88
N VAL A 121 -2.46 1.99 2.94
CA VAL A 121 -1.52 2.51 1.95
C VAL A 121 -0.61 3.54 2.62
N SER A 122 0.69 3.28 2.64
CA SER A 122 1.71 4.21 3.16
C SER A 122 2.72 4.66 2.11
N ASN A 123 2.87 3.92 1.02
CA ASN A 123 3.76 4.23 -0.08
C ASN A 123 3.31 3.54 -1.39
N HIS A 124 4.05 3.76 -2.47
CA HIS A 124 3.71 3.21 -3.78
C HIS A 124 3.68 1.67 -3.81
N LYS A 125 4.55 1.00 -3.04
CA LYS A 125 4.60 -0.47 -2.96
C LYS A 125 3.33 -1.02 -2.30
N THR A 126 2.94 -0.43 -1.17
CA THR A 126 1.70 -0.82 -0.47
C THR A 126 0.46 -0.42 -1.27
N TYR A 127 0.49 0.69 -2.01
CA TYR A 127 -0.57 1.04 -2.95
C TYR A 127 -0.77 -0.03 -4.02
N GLU A 128 0.31 -0.49 -4.68
CA GLU A 128 0.25 -1.57 -5.68
C GLU A 128 -0.30 -2.87 -5.06
N ALA A 129 0.22 -3.28 -3.90
CA ALA A 129 -0.20 -4.51 -3.24
C ALA A 129 -1.69 -4.46 -2.82
N ILE A 130 -2.09 -3.39 -2.12
CA ILE A 130 -3.45 -3.22 -1.62
C ILE A 130 -4.45 -3.05 -2.77
N SER A 131 -4.09 -2.35 -3.85
CA SER A 131 -4.96 -2.22 -5.02
C SER A 131 -5.20 -3.56 -5.69
N MET A 132 -4.16 -4.42 -5.79
CA MET A 132 -4.33 -5.79 -6.26
C MET A 132 -5.19 -6.62 -5.31
N ASP A 133 -5.05 -6.44 -4.01
CA ASP A 133 -5.89 -7.14 -3.01
C ASP A 133 -7.37 -6.75 -3.14
N VAL A 134 -7.66 -5.47 -3.40
CA VAL A 134 -9.02 -4.98 -3.72
C VAL A 134 -9.57 -5.63 -4.98
N LEU A 135 -8.80 -5.63 -6.08
CA LEU A 135 -9.20 -6.26 -7.35
C LEU A 135 -9.36 -7.78 -7.23
N HIS A 136 -8.56 -8.42 -6.38
CA HIS A 136 -8.66 -9.84 -6.07
C HIS A 136 -9.74 -10.16 -5.03
N ARG A 137 -10.52 -9.16 -4.61
CA ARG A 137 -11.67 -9.28 -3.70
C ARG A 137 -11.33 -9.68 -2.26
N TRP A 138 -10.09 -9.46 -1.81
CA TRP A 138 -9.73 -9.66 -0.39
C TRP A 138 -10.47 -8.70 0.54
N THR A 139 -10.90 -7.55 0.02
CA THR A 139 -11.62 -6.50 0.76
C THR A 139 -13.14 -6.60 0.66
N PHE A 140 -13.70 -7.71 0.18
CA PHE A 140 -15.16 -7.85 0.03
C PHE A 140 -15.91 -7.49 1.33
N PRO A 141 -16.98 -6.67 1.29
CA PRO A 141 -17.73 -6.19 0.12
C PRO A 141 -17.20 -4.87 -0.51
N PHE A 142 -16.06 -4.34 -0.08
CA PHE A 142 -15.45 -3.12 -0.60
C PHE A 142 -14.64 -3.42 -1.88
N VAL A 143 -15.35 -3.78 -2.95
CA VAL A 143 -14.79 -4.15 -4.26
C VAL A 143 -15.50 -3.39 -5.38
N PRO A 144 -14.86 -3.10 -6.52
CA PRO A 144 -15.40 -2.14 -7.49
C PRO A 144 -16.84 -2.41 -7.96
N ASP A 145 -17.25 -3.68 -8.12
CA ASP A 145 -18.60 -4.06 -8.56
C ASP A 145 -19.69 -3.97 -7.48
N VAL A 146 -19.31 -3.80 -6.21
CA VAL A 146 -20.24 -3.93 -5.06
C VAL A 146 -20.40 -2.64 -4.26
N ILE A 147 -19.44 -1.71 -4.28
CA ILE A 147 -19.28 -0.59 -3.30
C ILE A 147 -20.62 0.05 -2.85
N LEU A 148 -21.17 -0.57 -1.82
CA LEU A 148 -22.07 -0.12 -0.75
C LEU A 148 -23.33 0.73 -0.99
N TYR A 149 -23.77 1.11 -2.21
CA TYR A 149 -25.12 1.69 -2.42
C TYR A 149 -25.71 1.50 -3.85
N ASN A 150 -25.43 0.40 -4.57
CA ASN A 150 -26.00 0.12 -5.91
C ASN A 150 -25.69 1.13 -7.03
N ASN A 151 -24.72 2.03 -6.85
CA ASN A 151 -24.31 3.04 -7.85
C ASN A 151 -22.96 2.73 -8.52
N SER A 152 -22.47 1.49 -8.45
CA SER A 152 -21.30 1.12 -9.26
C SER A 152 -21.73 0.77 -10.67
N SER A 153 -21.22 1.52 -11.63
CA SER A 153 -21.27 1.20 -13.06
C SER A 153 -20.41 -0.03 -13.39
N TYR A 154 -19.49 -0.46 -12.52
CA TYR A 154 -18.58 -1.57 -12.81
C TYR A 154 -19.27 -2.94 -12.73
N LYS A 155 -19.02 -3.78 -13.74
CA LYS A 155 -19.36 -5.20 -13.78
C LYS A 155 -18.13 -6.07 -13.61
N TYR A 156 -18.27 -7.06 -12.75
CA TYR A 156 -17.27 -8.10 -12.56
C TYR A 156 -17.38 -9.19 -13.63
N LYS A 157 -16.24 -9.55 -14.22
CA LYS A 157 -16.06 -10.69 -15.13
C LYS A 157 -15.04 -11.66 -14.56
N ARG A 158 -14.99 -12.88 -15.13
CA ARG A 158 -14.00 -13.90 -14.77
C ARG A 158 -12.57 -13.33 -14.85
N ASN A 159 -11.69 -13.88 -14.02
CA ASN A 159 -10.29 -13.46 -13.87
C ASN A 159 -10.14 -12.05 -13.27
N ASN A 160 -11.05 -11.63 -12.39
CA ASN A 160 -10.98 -10.35 -11.68
C ASN A 160 -10.92 -9.13 -12.60
N ILE A 161 -11.67 -9.20 -13.70
CA ILE A 161 -11.79 -8.11 -14.67
C ILE A 161 -13.01 -7.26 -14.28
N TYR A 162 -12.80 -5.95 -14.15
CA TYR A 162 -13.83 -4.97 -13.84
C TYR A 162 -14.01 -4.03 -15.03
N ILE A 163 -15.25 -3.84 -15.48
CA ILE A 163 -15.57 -3.01 -16.65
C ILE A 163 -16.73 -2.10 -16.30
N ASP A 164 -16.58 -0.80 -16.53
CA ASP A 164 -17.66 0.19 -16.39
C ASP A 164 -18.71 0.02 -17.51
N ASP A 165 -20.00 -0.08 -17.14
CA ASP A 165 -21.15 -0.23 -18.04
C ASP A 165 -21.71 1.11 -18.58
N GLU A 166 -21.52 2.24 -17.88
CA GLU A 166 -21.96 3.57 -18.34
C GLU A 166 -20.98 4.18 -19.34
N PHE A 167 -19.71 3.81 -19.18
CA PHE A 167 -18.65 4.06 -20.14
C PHE A 167 -18.14 2.72 -20.66
N PRO A 168 -18.89 2.04 -21.56
CA PRO A 168 -18.37 0.90 -22.26
C PRO A 168 -17.23 1.43 -23.14
N LEU A 169 -16.00 1.40 -22.60
CA LEU A 169 -14.75 1.63 -23.33
C LEU A 169 -14.53 3.09 -23.80
N ILE A 170 -14.08 3.98 -22.89
CA ILE A 170 -13.01 4.93 -23.28
C ILE A 170 -11.61 4.31 -23.08
N ILE A 171 -11.54 2.98 -23.00
CA ILE A 171 -10.43 2.28 -23.61
C ILE A 171 -10.87 1.99 -25.03
N PHE A 172 -10.61 2.90 -25.96
CA PHE A 172 -10.64 2.53 -27.37
C PHE A 172 -9.52 1.51 -27.58
N LEU A 173 -9.79 0.23 -27.25
CA LEU A 173 -9.14 -0.93 -27.84
C LEU A 173 -9.59 -0.99 -29.30
N GLN A 174 -9.36 0.08 -30.07
CA GLN A 174 -9.36 -0.02 -31.52
C GLN A 174 -8.24 -0.96 -31.95
N GLY A 175 -7.21 -1.10 -31.11
CA GLY A 175 -6.16 -2.07 -31.25
C GLY A 175 -6.60 -3.52 -31.15
N LYS A 176 -6.71 -4.22 -32.30
CA LYS A 176 -6.75 -5.69 -32.30
C LYS A 176 -5.42 -6.24 -31.74
N GLY A 177 -5.51 -7.31 -30.96
CA GLY A 177 -4.33 -8.07 -30.51
C GLY A 177 -3.58 -7.51 -29.30
N CYS A 178 -4.16 -6.58 -28.53
CA CYS A 178 -3.55 -6.08 -27.31
C CYS A 178 -3.51 -7.14 -26.18
N ARG A 179 -2.46 -7.11 -25.37
CA ARG A 179 -2.26 -8.00 -24.21
C ARG A 179 -2.09 -7.16 -22.95
N LEU A 180 -3.04 -7.27 -22.03
CA LEU A 180 -3.05 -6.56 -20.75
C LEU A 180 -2.84 -7.56 -19.62
N HIS A 181 -1.83 -7.35 -18.77
CA HIS A 181 -1.52 -8.26 -17.67
C HIS A 181 -1.30 -7.48 -16.37
N ASN A 182 -2.25 -7.60 -15.41
CA ASN A 182 -2.17 -7.00 -14.08
C ASN A 182 -1.71 -5.52 -14.09
N CYS A 183 -2.27 -4.72 -14.99
CA CYS A 183 -1.97 -3.31 -15.17
C CYS A 183 -3.14 -2.43 -14.72
N TYR A 184 -2.85 -1.15 -14.48
CA TYR A 184 -3.83 -0.13 -14.11
C TYR A 184 -4.07 0.77 -15.32
N ILE A 185 -5.34 0.89 -15.74
CA ILE A 185 -5.75 1.73 -16.86
C ILE A 185 -6.85 2.65 -16.35
N TYR A 186 -6.59 3.95 -16.40
CA TYR A 186 -7.51 5.00 -15.99
C TYR A 186 -8.38 5.46 -17.18
N ASP A 187 -9.15 6.52 -16.98
CA ASP A 187 -10.13 6.99 -17.96
C ASP A 187 -9.45 7.59 -19.21
N ASN A 188 -10.11 7.40 -20.36
CA ASN A 188 -9.69 7.96 -21.64
C ASN A 188 -8.30 7.54 -22.12
N VAL A 189 -7.92 6.26 -21.88
CA VAL A 189 -6.68 5.68 -22.38
C VAL A 189 -6.91 5.02 -23.74
N HIS A 190 -6.20 5.44 -24.78
CA HIS A 190 -6.31 4.87 -26.12
C HIS A 190 -5.13 3.95 -26.41
N LEU A 191 -5.41 2.73 -26.88
CA LEU A 191 -4.39 1.74 -27.21
C LEU A 191 -4.48 1.38 -28.70
N GLY A 192 -3.40 1.64 -29.43
CA GLY A 192 -3.20 1.16 -30.80
C GLY A 192 -3.13 -0.36 -30.91
N GLU A 193 -3.04 -0.89 -32.13
CA GLU A 193 -2.99 -2.34 -32.40
C GLU A 193 -1.76 -3.01 -31.79
N HIS A 194 -1.91 -4.25 -31.33
CA HIS A 194 -0.81 -5.09 -30.85
C HIS A 194 0.03 -4.53 -29.69
N CYS A 195 -0.54 -3.69 -28.84
CA CYS A 195 0.14 -3.21 -27.63
C CYS A 195 0.25 -4.29 -26.54
N THR A 196 1.35 -4.29 -25.80
CA THR A 196 1.55 -5.18 -24.65
C THR A 196 1.80 -4.33 -23.41
N ILE A 197 0.94 -4.50 -22.40
CA ILE A 197 1.05 -3.81 -21.11
C ILE A 197 1.34 -4.85 -20.03
N GLU A 198 2.54 -4.76 -19.45
CA GLU A 198 3.04 -5.71 -18.47
C GLU A 198 2.61 -5.37 -17.02
N LYS A 199 2.97 -6.27 -16.10
CA LYS A 199 2.54 -6.25 -14.70
C LYS A 199 2.91 -4.94 -13.99
N GLY A 200 1.94 -4.38 -13.28
CA GLY A 200 2.14 -3.18 -12.45
C GLY A 200 2.32 -1.89 -13.25
N ALA A 201 2.22 -1.94 -14.59
CA ALA A 201 2.22 -0.73 -15.40
C ALA A 201 0.97 0.11 -15.11
N ILE A 202 1.15 1.44 -15.07
CA ILE A 202 0.09 2.42 -14.80
C ILE A 202 -0.05 3.32 -16.02
N LEU A 203 -1.24 3.33 -16.61
CA LEU A 203 -1.63 4.26 -17.67
C LEU A 203 -2.68 5.20 -17.10
N SER A 204 -2.27 6.44 -16.80
CA SER A 204 -3.14 7.46 -16.21
C SER A 204 -4.09 8.08 -17.25
N HIS A 205 -4.76 9.18 -16.92
CA HIS A 205 -5.87 9.69 -17.71
C HIS A 205 -5.38 10.29 -19.04
N ASN A 206 -6.18 10.14 -20.10
CA ASN A 206 -5.89 10.74 -21.42
C ASN A 206 -4.58 10.26 -22.06
N VAL A 207 -4.08 9.08 -21.70
CA VAL A 207 -2.87 8.49 -22.32
C VAL A 207 -3.22 7.95 -23.71
N LEU A 208 -2.39 8.26 -24.71
CA LEU A 208 -2.57 7.82 -26.10
C LEU A 208 -1.36 6.98 -26.54
N LEU A 209 -1.56 5.69 -26.81
CA LEU A 209 -0.51 4.80 -27.31
C LEU A 209 -0.74 4.47 -28.78
N GLY A 210 0.31 4.64 -29.60
CA GLY A 210 0.37 4.13 -30.97
C GLY A 210 0.32 2.59 -31.06
N ALA A 211 0.45 2.05 -32.27
CA ALA A 211 0.50 0.61 -32.50
C ALA A 211 1.85 0.00 -32.06
N HIS A 212 1.85 -1.28 -31.65
CA HIS A 212 3.04 -2.03 -31.25
C HIS A 212 3.82 -1.43 -30.07
N VAL A 213 3.14 -0.70 -29.17
CA VAL A 213 3.79 -0.16 -27.96
C VAL A 213 3.93 -1.26 -26.91
N LEU A 214 5.13 -1.38 -26.33
CA LEU A 214 5.42 -2.24 -25.19
C LEU A 214 5.62 -1.38 -23.95
N VAL A 215 4.72 -1.51 -22.98
CA VAL A 215 4.87 -0.90 -21.66
C VAL A 215 5.31 -1.97 -20.67
N GLN A 216 6.58 -1.90 -20.27
CA GLN A 216 7.18 -2.92 -19.43
C GLN A 216 6.81 -2.76 -17.95
N GLU A 217 7.16 -3.78 -17.15
CA GLU A 217 6.76 -3.87 -15.75
C GLU A 217 6.98 -2.59 -14.94
N LYS A 218 5.94 -2.19 -14.20
CA LYS A 218 5.96 -1.05 -13.27
C LYS A 218 6.32 0.31 -13.89
N ALA A 219 6.21 0.44 -15.21
CA ALA A 219 6.28 1.73 -15.86
C ALA A 219 5.04 2.59 -15.55
N VAL A 220 5.22 3.90 -15.50
CA VAL A 220 4.14 4.86 -15.24
C VAL A 220 4.05 5.86 -16.39
N LEU A 221 2.89 5.92 -17.03
CA LEU A 221 2.55 6.94 -18.01
C LEU A 221 1.56 7.90 -17.35
N ALA A 222 2.04 9.10 -17.01
CA ALA A 222 1.21 10.12 -16.37
C ALA A 222 0.17 10.70 -17.35
N ASP A 223 -0.68 11.58 -16.83
CA ASP A 223 -1.80 12.12 -17.60
C ASP A 223 -1.32 12.77 -18.92
N THR A 224 -2.09 12.59 -20.00
CA THR A 224 -1.85 13.22 -21.32
C THR A 224 -0.61 12.70 -22.08
N VAL A 225 0.11 11.71 -21.57
CA VAL A 225 1.26 11.13 -22.27
C VAL A 225 0.81 10.48 -23.58
N THR A 226 1.46 10.87 -24.68
CA THR A 226 1.22 10.32 -26.03
C THR A 226 2.47 9.64 -26.57
N LEU A 227 2.42 8.33 -26.82
CA LEU A 227 3.55 7.56 -27.34
C LEU A 227 3.32 7.18 -28.81
N PRO A 228 4.35 7.28 -29.67
CA PRO A 228 4.26 6.87 -31.06
C PRO A 228 4.27 5.34 -31.22
N ASP A 229 4.01 4.89 -32.45
CA ASP A 229 4.08 3.46 -32.81
C ASP A 229 5.48 2.86 -32.53
N ASN A 230 5.52 1.58 -32.16
CA ASN A 230 6.73 0.80 -31.85
C ASN A 230 7.56 1.32 -30.66
N HIS A 231 6.99 2.19 -29.82
CA HIS A 231 7.70 2.70 -28.65
C HIS A 231 7.81 1.63 -27.55
N VAL A 232 8.96 1.58 -26.87
CA VAL A 232 9.18 0.69 -25.72
C VAL A 232 9.44 1.52 -24.48
N VAL A 233 8.59 1.35 -23.47
CA VAL A 233 8.73 1.97 -22.16
C VAL A 233 9.44 0.98 -21.26
N ALA A 234 10.67 1.31 -20.84
CA ALA A 234 11.47 0.39 -20.04
C ALA A 234 10.89 0.22 -18.61
N PRO A 235 11.26 -0.86 -17.89
CA PRO A 235 10.72 -1.11 -16.56
C PRO A 235 11.02 0.05 -15.60
N TYR A 236 10.10 0.36 -14.70
CA TYR A 236 10.21 1.42 -13.68
C TYR A 236 10.36 2.86 -14.22
N GLN A 237 10.32 3.09 -15.53
CA GLN A 237 10.37 4.44 -16.09
C GLN A 237 9.07 5.18 -15.84
N ARG A 238 9.19 6.49 -15.64
CA ARG A 238 8.03 7.38 -15.48
C ARG A 238 8.04 8.45 -16.57
N TYR A 239 6.96 8.51 -17.33
CA TYR A 239 6.76 9.46 -18.41
C TYR A 239 5.77 10.51 -17.92
N TYR A 240 6.12 11.78 -18.10
CA TYR A 240 5.30 12.92 -17.71
C TYR A 240 5.12 13.84 -18.90
N TYR A 241 3.93 14.40 -19.05
CA TYR A 241 3.72 15.50 -19.99
C TYR A 241 4.11 16.80 -19.31
N ASP A 242 5.07 17.52 -19.89
CA ASP A 242 5.44 18.85 -19.44
C ASP A 242 4.55 19.89 -20.12
N TYR A 243 3.72 20.57 -19.32
CA TYR A 243 2.81 21.60 -19.79
C TYR A 243 3.51 22.90 -20.21
N GLU A 244 4.75 23.13 -19.77
CA GLU A 244 5.50 24.33 -20.14
C GLU A 244 6.17 24.16 -21.51
N THR A 245 6.77 22.98 -21.75
CA THR A 245 7.52 22.71 -22.98
C THR A 245 6.69 22.00 -24.05
N GLY A 246 5.57 21.37 -23.68
CA GLY A 246 4.77 20.52 -24.56
C GLY A 246 5.46 19.20 -24.94
N HIS A 247 6.53 18.84 -24.21
CA HIS A 247 7.29 17.62 -24.45
C HIS A 247 7.05 16.58 -23.35
N ILE A 248 7.38 15.33 -23.66
CA ILE A 248 7.34 14.25 -22.69
C ILE A 248 8.68 14.18 -21.97
N LEU A 249 8.65 14.31 -20.65
CA LEU A 249 9.79 14.11 -19.78
C LEU A 249 9.84 12.65 -19.32
N VAL A 250 11.01 12.04 -19.42
CA VAL A 250 11.24 10.68 -18.93
C VAL A 250 12.16 10.75 -17.72
N ILE A 251 11.66 10.30 -16.57
CA ILE A 251 12.46 10.18 -15.35
C ILE A 251 12.92 8.72 -15.22
N ILE A 252 14.23 8.54 -15.26
CA ILE A 252 14.91 7.26 -15.05
C ILE A 252 15.53 7.31 -13.65
N TRP A 253 15.20 6.35 -12.80
CA TRP A 253 15.78 6.17 -11.46
C TRP A 253 16.79 5.03 -11.46
#